data_AF-A0A8G0KVH6-F1
#
_entry.id   AF-A0A8G0KVH6-F1
#
_cell.length_a   1.000
_cell.length_b   1.000
_cell.length_c   1.000
_cell.angle_alpha   90.00
_cell.angle_beta   90.00
_cell.angle_gamma   90.00
#
_symmetry.space_group_name_H-M   'P 1'
#
loop_
_entity.id
_entity.type
_entity.pdbx_description
1 polymer ?
#
loop_
_entity_poly.entity_id
_entity_poly.type
_entity_poly.pdbx_seq_one_letter_code
_entity_poly.pdbx_strand_id
1 'polypeptide(L)'
;MYLVVIKDSMLLTKNKPEFVPNTVKVAPIKVKNKTFYHVSWKAVEKKETSLGKEFVNLTENQIWNPVKKTLLIANIEKSIDITEIEYLDKFKNASQTISKKRNEGYLFSLLSNGDFSLSNKNNMTKYSYNEKTDKYESVKR
;
A
#
# COMPACT_ATOMS: atom_id res chain seq x y z
N MET A 1 5.18 -12.60 -6.31
CA MET A 1 4.73 -11.84 -7.50
C MET A 1 5.95 -11.28 -8.21
N TYR A 2 5.99 -11.31 -9.55
CA TYR A 2 7.14 -10.84 -10.34
C TYR A 2 6.72 -9.76 -11.35
N LEU A 3 7.62 -8.79 -11.60
CA LEU A 3 7.53 -7.85 -12.73
C LEU A 3 8.51 -8.31 -13.81
N VAL A 4 8.02 -8.52 -15.04
CA VAL A 4 8.86 -8.92 -16.18
C VAL A 4 9.12 -7.71 -17.07
N VAL A 5 10.40 -7.41 -17.34
CA VAL A 5 10.83 -6.32 -18.21
C VAL A 5 11.86 -6.86 -19.19
N ILE A 6 11.53 -6.90 -20.48
CA ILE A 6 12.44 -7.26 -21.60
C ILE A 6 13.27 -8.53 -21.29
N LYS A 7 12.58 -9.66 -21.02
CA LYS A 7 13.15 -10.98 -20.69
C LYS A 7 13.88 -11.09 -19.33
N ASP A 8 13.83 -10.05 -18.51
CA ASP A 8 14.33 -10.08 -17.14
C ASP A 8 13.16 -10.04 -16.14
N SER A 9 13.37 -10.53 -14.92
CA SER A 9 12.33 -10.57 -13.88
C SER A 9 12.82 -9.96 -12.56
N MET A 10 11.94 -9.20 -11.93
CA MET A 10 12.15 -8.62 -10.60
C MET A 10 11.11 -9.16 -9.63
N LEU A 11 11.56 -9.68 -8.49
CA LEU A 11 10.67 -10.13 -7.42
C LEU A 11 10.06 -8.90 -6.72
N LEU A 12 8.75 -8.72 -6.87
CA LEU A 12 8.01 -7.59 -6.28
C LEU A 12 7.66 -7.84 -4.81
N THR A 13 7.23 -9.07 -4.51
CA THR A 13 6.90 -9.51 -3.16
C THR A 13 7.00 -11.02 -3.05
N LYS A 14 7.40 -11.50 -1.87
CA LYS A 14 7.45 -12.93 -1.53
C LYS A 14 6.04 -13.51 -1.50
N ASN A 15 5.93 -14.81 -1.79
CA ASN A 15 4.64 -15.49 -1.71
C ASN A 15 4.11 -15.42 -0.26
N LYS A 16 2.88 -14.96 -0.10
CA LYS A 16 2.13 -14.98 1.16
C LYS A 16 0.82 -15.71 0.85
N PRO A 17 0.55 -16.90 1.43
CA PRO A 17 -0.60 -17.73 1.06
C PRO A 17 -1.94 -17.00 1.20
N GLU A 18 -2.02 -16.08 2.17
CA GLU A 18 -3.23 -15.32 2.51
C GLU A 18 -3.37 -14.02 1.69
N PHE A 19 -2.38 -13.72 0.87
CA PHE A 19 -2.33 -12.53 0.05
C PHE A 19 -2.81 -12.84 -1.36
N VAL A 20 -4.06 -12.46 -1.65
CA VAL A 20 -4.63 -12.55 -2.99
C VAL A 20 -4.80 -11.12 -3.53
N PRO A 21 -3.88 -10.64 -4.40
CA PRO A 21 -4.04 -9.32 -5.00
C PRO A 21 -5.24 -9.34 -5.94
N ASN A 22 -6.20 -8.45 -5.69
CA ASN A 22 -7.47 -8.40 -6.42
C ASN A 22 -7.45 -7.40 -7.59
N THR A 23 -6.52 -6.45 -7.58
CA THR A 23 -6.33 -5.50 -8.68
C THR A 23 -4.86 -5.16 -8.75
N VAL A 24 -4.17 -5.63 -9.79
CA VAL A 24 -2.78 -5.29 -10.07
C VAL A 24 -2.74 -4.27 -11.20
N LYS A 25 -1.97 -3.19 -11.04
CA LYS A 25 -1.68 -2.21 -12.09
C LYS A 25 -0.19 -2.00 -12.20
N VAL A 26 0.30 -1.94 -13.43
CA VAL A 26 1.69 -1.61 -13.76
C VAL A 26 1.66 -0.50 -14.78
N ALA A 27 2.36 0.60 -14.50
CA ALA A 27 2.45 1.73 -15.41
C ALA A 27 3.90 2.25 -15.49
N PRO A 28 4.42 2.55 -16.69
CA PRO A 28 5.69 3.21 -16.81
C PRO A 28 5.57 4.66 -16.33
N ILE A 29 6.60 5.14 -15.62
CA ILE A 29 6.75 6.52 -15.18
C ILE A 29 7.97 7.10 -15.87
N LYS A 30 7.81 8.22 -16.58
CA LYS A 30 8.93 8.97 -17.13
C LYS A 30 9.35 10.05 -16.14
N VAL A 31 10.56 9.93 -15.62
CA VAL A 31 11.18 10.91 -14.74
C VAL A 31 12.39 11.45 -15.47
N LYS A 32 12.28 12.66 -16.02
CA LYS A 32 13.31 13.27 -16.87
C LYS A 32 13.71 12.31 -18.02
N ASN A 33 14.97 11.87 -18.05
CA ASN A 33 15.50 10.94 -19.05
C ASN A 33 15.47 9.47 -18.62
N LYS A 34 14.88 9.14 -17.46
CA LYS A 34 14.77 7.77 -16.94
C LYS A 34 13.33 7.26 -16.99
N THR A 35 13.18 5.97 -17.23
CA THR A 35 11.89 5.27 -17.15
C THR A 35 11.89 4.34 -15.94
N PHE A 36 10.95 4.56 -15.03
CA PHE A 36 10.65 3.69 -13.88
C PHE A 36 9.32 2.98 -14.09
N TYR A 37 8.99 2.05 -13.20
CA TYR A 37 7.69 1.39 -13.21
C TYR A 37 6.99 1.59 -11.88
N HIS A 38 5.79 2.17 -11.92
CA HIS A 38 4.86 2.13 -10.81
C HIS A 38 4.13 0.80 -10.86
N VAL A 39 4.22 0.05 -9.78
CA VAL A 39 3.45 -1.16 -9.56
C VAL A 39 2.55 -0.90 -8.37
N SER A 40 1.26 -1.10 -8.54
CA SER A 40 0.31 -1.04 -7.43
C SER A 40 -0.57 -2.26 -7.42
N TRP A 41 -0.95 -2.66 -6.22
CA TRP A 41 -1.99 -3.64 -6.07
C TRP A 41 -2.87 -3.36 -4.87
N LYS A 42 -4.09 -3.88 -4.96
CA LYS A 42 -4.97 -4.00 -3.82
C LYS A 42 -5.02 -5.45 -3.35
N ALA A 43 -5.26 -5.65 -2.06
CA ALA A 43 -5.53 -6.95 -1.47
C ALA A 43 -6.58 -6.79 -0.37
N VAL A 44 -7.32 -7.87 -0.10
CA VAL A 44 -8.29 -7.92 0.99
C VAL A 44 -7.93 -9.09 1.88
N GLU A 45 -7.75 -8.81 3.16
CA GLU A 45 -7.58 -9.82 4.20
C GLU A 45 -8.86 -9.84 5.03
N LYS A 46 -9.37 -11.05 5.30
CA LYS A 46 -10.58 -11.26 6.09
C LYS A 46 -10.25 -12.16 7.25
N LYS A 47 -10.63 -11.73 8.46
CA LYS A 47 -10.49 -12.52 9.67
C LYS A 47 -11.83 -12.56 10.37
N GLU A 48 -12.35 -13.76 10.59
CA GLU A 48 -13.65 -13.97 11.23
C GLU A 48 -13.48 -14.90 12.44
N THR A 49 -14.13 -14.52 13.53
CA THR A 49 -14.20 -15.27 14.78
C THR A 49 -15.65 -15.27 15.29
N SER A 50 -15.95 -16.10 16.28
CA SER A 50 -17.27 -16.10 16.93
C SER A 50 -17.63 -14.80 17.64
N LEU A 51 -16.64 -13.94 17.92
CA LEU A 51 -16.82 -12.67 18.65
C LEU A 51 -16.72 -11.44 17.74
N GLY A 52 -16.42 -11.61 16.46
CA GLY A 52 -16.27 -10.48 15.56
C GLY A 52 -15.57 -10.81 14.25
N LYS A 53 -15.57 -9.82 13.37
CA LYS A 53 -14.97 -9.85 12.04
C LYS A 53 -14.10 -8.63 11.83
N GLU A 54 -12.98 -8.83 11.13
CA GLU A 54 -12.06 -7.79 10.69
C GLU A 54 -11.87 -7.92 9.17
N PHE A 55 -12.11 -6.82 8.47
CA PHE A 55 -11.90 -6.68 7.04
C PHE A 55 -10.80 -5.65 6.81
N VAL A 56 -9.69 -6.09 6.22
CA VAL A 56 -8.54 -5.23 5.91
C VAL A 56 -8.47 -5.04 4.39
N ASN A 57 -8.64 -3.81 3.94
CA ASN A 57 -8.35 -3.40 2.57
C ASN A 57 -6.93 -2.83 2.53
N LEU A 58 -6.03 -3.50 1.82
CA LEU A 58 -4.65 -3.09 1.65
C LEU A 58 -4.44 -2.52 0.23
N THR A 59 -3.77 -1.37 0.14
CA THR A 59 -3.25 -0.84 -1.12
C THR A 59 -1.76 -0.66 -1.01
N GLU A 60 -1.00 -1.34 -1.87
CA GLU A 60 0.44 -1.20 -1.94
C GLU A 60 0.84 -0.48 -3.23
N ASN A 61 1.79 0.43 -3.10
CA ASN A 61 2.37 1.19 -4.21
C ASN A 61 3.88 1.05 -4.14
N GLN A 62 4.49 0.66 -5.26
CA GLN A 62 5.93 0.51 -5.38
C GLN A 62 6.42 1.22 -6.64
N ILE A 63 7.59 1.85 -6.58
CA ILE A 63 8.29 2.35 -7.77
C ILE A 63 9.61 1.61 -7.92
N TRP A 64 9.82 1.05 -9.11
CA TRP A 64 11.00 0.26 -9.43
C TRP A 64 11.86 0.92 -10.50
N ASN A 65 13.18 0.84 -10.29
CA ASN A 65 14.17 1.11 -11.32
C ASN A 65 14.48 -0.19 -12.08
N PRO A 66 14.04 -0.36 -13.33
CA PRO A 66 14.22 -1.60 -14.08
C PRO A 66 15.67 -1.84 -14.49
N VAL A 67 16.47 -0.79 -14.67
CA VAL A 67 17.87 -0.89 -15.11
C VAL A 67 18.75 -1.45 -13.98
N LYS A 68 18.54 -0.96 -12.76
CA LYS A 68 19.29 -1.40 -11.58
C LYS A 68 18.63 -2.55 -10.81
N LYS A 69 17.39 -2.90 -11.17
CA LYS A 69 16.52 -3.84 -10.45
C LYS A 69 16.34 -3.47 -8.97
N THR A 70 16.25 -2.18 -8.69
CA THR A 70 16.14 -1.66 -7.32
C THR A 70 14.74 -1.12 -7.06
N LEU A 71 14.23 -1.42 -5.87
CA LEU A 71 13.04 -0.78 -5.32
C LEU A 71 13.42 0.62 -4.85
N LEU A 72 12.76 1.65 -5.41
CA LEU A 72 13.01 3.05 -5.03
C LEU A 72 12.14 3.47 -3.85
N ILE A 73 10.88 3.03 -3.83
CA ILE A 73 9.94 3.28 -2.73
C ILE A 73 8.90 2.17 -2.69
N ALA A 74 8.45 1.82 -1.49
CA ALA A 74 7.24 1.06 -1.24
C ALA A 74 6.39 1.79 -0.19
N ASN A 75 5.09 1.85 -0.40
CA ASN A 75 4.12 2.40 0.52
C ASN A 75 2.92 1.47 0.64
N ILE A 76 2.52 1.18 1.88
CA ILE A 76 1.35 0.37 2.19
C ILE A 76 0.35 1.24 2.94
N GLU A 77 -0.86 1.34 2.38
CA GLU A 77 -2.02 1.95 3.01
C GLU A 77 -3.01 0.84 3.39
N LYS A 78 -3.56 0.91 4.60
CA LYS A 78 -4.58 -0.04 5.07
C LYS A 78 -5.82 0.70 5.55
N SER A 79 -6.99 0.19 5.17
CA SER A 79 -8.27 0.54 5.78
C SER A 79 -8.86 -0.71 6.42
N ILE A 80 -9.11 -0.64 7.72
CA ILE A 80 -9.49 -1.76 8.57
C ILE A 80 -10.88 -1.46 9.11
N ASP A 81 -11.84 -2.32 8.77
CA ASP A 81 -13.20 -2.30 9.28
C ASP A 81 -13.38 -3.47 10.26
N ILE A 82 -13.68 -3.14 11.51
CA ILE A 82 -13.81 -4.10 12.61
C ILE A 82 -15.26 -4.09 13.10
N THR A 83 -15.87 -5.27 13.21
CA THR A 83 -17.18 -5.47 13.82
C THR A 83 -17.05 -6.49 14.94
N GLU A 84 -17.37 -6.11 16.17
CA GLU A 84 -17.19 -6.94 17.38
C GLU A 84 -18.50 -7.03 18.17
N ILE A 85 -18.73 -8.19 18.79
CA ILE A 85 -19.78 -8.39 19.79
C ILE A 85 -19.17 -8.06 21.16
N GLU A 86 -19.71 -7.04 21.81
CA GLU A 86 -19.35 -6.68 23.18
C GLU A 86 -20.47 -7.11 24.11
N TYR A 87 -20.15 -7.95 25.11
CA TYR A 87 -21.11 -8.35 26.13
C TYR A 87 -21.17 -7.28 27.23
N LEU A 88 -22.39 -6.89 27.59
CA LEU A 88 -22.66 -5.84 28.57
C LEU A 88 -22.69 -6.37 30.01
N ASP A 89 -22.76 -7.70 30.18
CA ASP A 89 -22.75 -8.36 31.47
C ASP A 89 -21.82 -9.59 31.47
N LYS A 90 -21.41 -10.01 32.68
CA LYS A 90 -20.47 -11.12 32.90
C LYS A 90 -21.03 -12.49 32.46
N PHE A 91 -22.35 -12.63 32.44
CA PHE A 91 -23.06 -13.86 32.06
C PHE A 91 -23.41 -13.89 30.57
N LYS A 92 -23.07 -12.85 29.80
CA LYS A 92 -23.30 -12.73 28.36
C LYS A 92 -24.78 -12.79 27.95
N ASN A 93 -25.68 -12.33 28.83
CA ASN A 93 -27.11 -12.31 28.57
C ASN A 93 -27.54 -11.10 27.71
N ALA A 94 -26.75 -10.02 27.74
CA ALA A 94 -26.92 -8.83 26.94
C ALA A 94 -25.63 -8.54 26.16
N SER A 95 -25.79 -8.20 24.89
CA SER A 95 -24.67 -7.84 24.01
C SER A 95 -25.04 -6.69 23.09
N GLN A 96 -24.03 -5.96 22.64
CA GLN A 96 -24.14 -4.97 21.58
C GLN A 96 -23.12 -5.26 20.47
N THR A 97 -23.42 -4.78 19.26
CA THR A 97 -22.48 -4.82 18.14
C THR A 97 -21.79 -3.48 18.02
N ILE A 98 -20.46 -3.49 18.02
CA ILE A 98 -19.64 -2.29 17.85
C ILE A 98 -18.95 -2.35 16.50
N SER A 99 -18.99 -1.25 15.76
CA SER A 99 -18.23 -1.08 14.52
C SER A 99 -17.16 -0.01 14.67
N LYS A 100 -15.91 -0.33 14.32
CA LYS A 100 -14.76 0.57 14.37
C LYS A 100 -14.10 0.59 13.00
N LYS A 101 -13.65 1.78 12.58
CA LYS A 101 -12.86 1.95 11.35
C LYS A 101 -11.51 2.57 11.68
N ARG A 102 -10.44 1.94 11.21
CA ARG A 102 -9.06 2.41 11.38
C ARG A 102 -8.39 2.52 10.02
N ASN A 103 -7.66 3.61 9.79
CA ASN A 103 -6.80 3.75 8.62
C ASN A 103 -5.35 3.82 9.09
N GLU A 104 -4.45 3.13 8.39
CA GLU A 104 -3.03 3.08 8.68
C GLU A 104 -2.20 3.40 7.43
N GLY A 105 -1.01 3.96 7.65
CA GLY A 105 -0.09 4.33 6.58
C GLY A 105 -0.43 5.69 5.97
N TYR A 106 0.02 5.87 4.73
CA TYR A 106 -0.15 7.11 3.98
C TYR A 106 -0.82 6.83 2.64
N LEU A 107 -1.73 7.70 2.25
CA LEU A 107 -2.30 7.71 0.90
C LEU A 107 -1.21 8.13 -0.08
N PHE A 108 -0.95 7.26 -1.07
CA PHE A 108 0.02 7.50 -2.13
C PHE A 108 -0.66 8.15 -3.33
N SER A 109 -0.13 9.27 -3.81
CA SER A 109 -0.59 9.94 -5.02
C SER A 109 0.59 10.21 -5.95
N LEU A 110 0.56 9.60 -7.15
CA LEU A 110 1.58 9.76 -8.18
C LEU A 110 1.23 10.94 -9.09
N LEU A 111 2.21 11.80 -9.34
CA LEU A 111 2.11 12.93 -10.24
C LEU A 111 2.59 12.54 -11.65
N SER A 112 2.12 13.24 -12.67
CA SER A 112 2.44 12.95 -14.08
C SER A 112 3.92 13.14 -14.43
N ASN A 113 4.64 13.99 -13.69
CA ASN A 113 6.08 14.18 -13.80
C ASN A 113 6.90 13.08 -13.10
N GLY A 114 6.23 12.13 -12.45
CA GLY A 114 6.81 11.01 -11.72
C GLY A 114 7.29 11.33 -10.30
N ASP A 115 7.02 12.53 -9.80
CA ASP A 115 7.04 12.81 -8.37
C ASP A 115 5.82 12.18 -7.69
N PHE A 116 5.83 12.09 -6.36
CA PHE A 116 4.66 11.60 -5.62
C PHE A 116 4.47 12.34 -4.31
N SER A 117 3.32 12.14 -3.70
CA SER A 117 3.02 12.60 -2.35
C SER A 117 2.51 11.47 -1.48
N LEU A 118 2.92 11.48 -0.22
CA LEU A 118 2.35 10.67 0.86
C LEU A 118 1.54 11.59 1.76
N SER A 119 0.27 11.31 1.95
CA SER A 119 -0.60 12.11 2.82
C SER A 119 -1.31 11.24 3.85
N ASN A 120 -1.58 11.84 5.00
CA ASN A 120 -2.52 11.31 5.98
C ASN A 120 -3.44 12.47 6.43
N LYS A 121 -4.25 12.26 7.47
CA LYS A 121 -5.20 13.28 7.95
C LYS A 121 -4.53 14.60 8.36
N ASN A 122 -3.28 14.56 8.82
CA ASN A 122 -2.63 15.69 9.45
C ASN A 122 -1.57 16.33 8.54
N ASN A 123 -0.89 15.51 7.74
CA ASN A 123 0.34 15.89 7.05
C ASN A 123 0.31 15.42 5.59
N MET A 124 1.03 16.16 4.74
CA MET A 124 1.35 15.74 3.38
C MET A 124 2.83 16.03 3.11
N THR A 125 3.53 15.02 2.60
CA THR A 125 4.94 15.13 2.22
C THR A 125 5.08 14.81 0.74
N LYS A 126 5.70 15.72 -0.01
CA LYS A 126 6.04 15.52 -1.42
C LYS A 126 7.43 14.94 -1.56
N TYR A 127 7.61 14.08 -2.54
CA TYR A 127 8.87 13.43 -2.86
C TYR A 127 9.19 13.65 -4.33
N SER A 128 10.44 14.03 -4.60
CA SER A 128 10.97 14.16 -5.95
C SER A 128 12.21 13.29 -6.09
N TYR A 129 12.43 12.81 -7.31
CA TYR A 129 13.56 11.94 -7.59
C TYR A 129 14.85 12.76 -7.79
N ASN A 130 15.88 12.42 -7.02
CA ASN A 130 17.22 13.01 -7.09
C ASN A 130 18.16 12.12 -7.91
N GLU A 131 18.65 12.63 -9.05
CA GLU A 131 19.52 11.88 -9.96
C GLU A 131 20.93 11.62 -9.39
N LYS A 132 21.40 12.48 -8.48
CA LYS A 132 22.73 12.34 -7.88
C LYS A 132 22.76 11.20 -6.86
N THR A 133 21.70 11.07 -6.07
CA THR A 133 21.60 10.06 -5.02
C THR A 133 20.83 8.80 -5.48
N ASP A 134 20.19 8.87 -6.66
CA ASP A 134 19.39 7.81 -7.26
C ASP A 134 18.21 7.38 -6.36
N LYS A 135 17.63 8.32 -5.62
CA LYS A 135 16.59 8.10 -4.61
C LYS A 135 15.49 9.16 -4.69
N TYR A 136 14.30 8.81 -4.20
CA TYR A 136 13.27 9.79 -3.91
C TYR A 136 13.54 10.45 -2.56
N GLU A 137 13.55 11.78 -2.55
CA GLU A 137 13.83 12.60 -1.37
C GLU A 137 12.65 13.52 -1.09
N SER A 138 12.38 13.78 0.19
CA SER A 138 11.31 14.70 0.56
C SER A 138 11.67 16.12 0.15
N VAL A 139 10.75 16.77 -0.55
CA VAL A 139 10.87 18.18 -0.90
C VAL A 139 10.49 18.98 0.33
N LYS A 140 11.49 19.45 1.07
CA LYS A 140 11.27 20.45 2.12
C LYS A 140 10.83 21.75 1.43
N ARG A 141 9.68 22.28 1.87
CA ARG A 141 9.33 23.67 1.58
C ARG A 141 10.26 24.61 2.34
#